data_AF-A0A936KYQ8-F1
#
_entry.id   AF-A0A936KYQ8-F1
#
_cell.length_a   1.000
_cell.length_b   1.000
_cell.length_c   1.000
_cell.angle_alpha   90.00
_cell.angle_beta   90.00
_cell.angle_gamma   90.00
#
_symmetry.space_group_name_H-M   'P 1'
#
loop_
_entity.id
_entity.type
_entity.pdbx_description
1 polymer ?
#
loop_
_entity_poly.entity_id
_entity_poly.type
_entity_poly.pdbx_seq_one_letter_code
_entity_poly.pdbx_strand_id
1 'polypeptide(L)'
;MLKNLKPKIKSSFLIAYLVVLSVINSAAAADPAEEFTVITALTLNLARFTEWPNSLMSNESEIRLCVIGDNVMQQAFDRLDSMPVGTKTYKIGSFNAVKKFHAMSFAFYQRSR
;
A
#
# COMPACT_ATOMS: atom_id res chain seq x y z
N MET A 1 -45.66 -53.08 8.36
CA MET A 1 -45.21 -51.98 9.25
C MET A 1 -44.09 -51.21 8.56
N LEU A 2 -44.42 -50.14 7.85
CA LEU A 2 -43.45 -49.14 7.39
C LEU A 2 -43.15 -48.21 8.57
N LYS A 3 -41.86 -47.97 8.87
CA LYS A 3 -41.32 -46.65 9.27
C LYS A 3 -39.82 -46.70 9.62
N ASN A 4 -39.06 -45.93 8.82
CA ASN A 4 -37.93 -45.10 9.24
C ASN A 4 -36.56 -45.77 9.50
N LEU A 5 -35.89 -46.17 8.41
CA LEU A 5 -34.42 -46.19 8.37
C LEU A 5 -33.94 -44.76 8.06
N LYS A 6 -33.62 -43.96 9.10
CA LYS A 6 -33.16 -42.57 8.94
C LYS A 6 -31.75 -42.52 8.33
N PRO A 7 -31.48 -41.63 7.35
CA PRO A 7 -30.20 -41.54 6.65
C PRO A 7 -29.16 -40.78 7.50
N LYS A 8 -28.50 -41.45 8.45
CA LYS A 8 -27.43 -40.83 9.27
C LYS A 8 -26.12 -40.59 8.50
N ILE A 9 -25.93 -41.22 7.34
CA ILE A 9 -24.68 -41.17 6.56
C ILE A 9 -24.47 -39.81 5.86
N LYS A 10 -25.53 -39.11 5.45
CA LYS A 10 -25.40 -37.81 4.74
C LYS A 10 -24.98 -36.67 5.67
N SER A 11 -25.26 -36.77 6.97
CA SER A 11 -24.97 -35.71 7.95
C SER A 11 -23.49 -35.66 8.33
N SER A 12 -22.79 -36.79 8.36
CA SER A 12 -21.38 -36.86 8.75
C SER A 12 -20.46 -36.31 7.66
N PHE A 13 -20.76 -36.58 6.39
CA PHE A 13 -20.05 -35.98 5.25
C PHE A 13 -20.24 -34.46 5.16
N LEU A 14 -21.43 -33.96 5.50
CA LEU A 14 -21.72 -32.53 5.52
C LEU A 14 -20.92 -31.79 6.60
N ILE A 15 -20.76 -32.41 7.78
CA ILE A 15 -19.92 -31.87 8.85
C ILE A 15 -18.45 -31.89 8.45
N ALA A 16 -17.96 -33.00 7.88
CA ALA A 16 -16.58 -33.09 7.40
C ALA A 16 -16.29 -32.05 6.31
N TYR A 17 -17.23 -31.83 5.38
CA TYR A 17 -17.12 -30.81 4.35
C TYR A 17 -17.10 -29.38 4.91
N LEU A 18 -17.96 -29.09 5.90
CA LEU A 18 -17.96 -27.79 6.59
C LEU A 18 -16.67 -27.53 7.38
N VAL A 19 -16.11 -28.57 8.01
CA VAL A 19 -14.81 -28.46 8.70
C VAL A 19 -13.69 -28.21 7.70
N VAL A 20 -13.65 -28.91 6.56
CA VAL A 20 -12.64 -28.67 5.51
C VAL A 20 -12.75 -27.25 4.96
N LEU A 21 -13.95 -26.74 4.70
CA LEU A 21 -14.17 -25.35 4.26
C LEU A 21 -13.67 -24.30 5.26
N SER A 22 -13.72 -24.58 6.56
CA SER A 22 -13.24 -23.65 7.59
C SER A 22 -11.73 -23.43 7.57
N VAL A 23 -10.96 -24.41 7.07
CA VAL A 23 -9.49 -24.36 7.03
C VAL A 23 -8.97 -23.57 5.81
N ILE A 24 -9.78 -23.41 4.76
CA ILE A 24 -9.37 -22.75 3.50
C ILE A 24 -9.43 -21.22 3.61
N ASN A 25 -10.04 -20.67 4.67
CA ASN A 25 -10.32 -19.24 4.78
C ASN A 25 -9.17 -18.39 5.36
N SER A 26 -7.96 -18.93 5.48
CA SER A 26 -6.76 -18.13 5.75
C SER A 26 -6.34 -17.37 4.49
N ALA A 27 -7.11 -16.34 4.12
CA ALA A 27 -6.62 -15.31 3.21
C ALA A 27 -5.47 -14.59 3.93
N ALA A 28 -4.23 -14.92 3.56
CA ALA A 28 -3.06 -14.20 4.04
C ALA A 28 -3.18 -12.75 3.57
N ALA A 29 -3.43 -11.82 4.49
CA ALA A 29 -3.27 -10.40 4.21
C ALA A 29 -1.80 -10.16 3.85
N ALA A 30 -1.55 -9.48 2.73
CA ALA A 30 -0.20 -9.07 2.37
C ALA A 30 0.39 -8.20 3.49
N ASP A 31 1.69 -8.36 3.76
CA ASP A 31 2.39 -7.55 4.73
C ASP A 31 2.38 -6.08 4.25
N PRO A 32 1.82 -5.14 5.04
CA PRO A 32 1.83 -3.72 4.69
C PRO A 32 3.22 -3.17 4.36
N ALA A 33 4.29 -3.73 4.97
CA ALA A 33 5.65 -3.31 4.69
C ALA A 33 6.10 -3.68 3.25
N GLU A 34 5.68 -4.84 2.74
CA GLU A 34 5.94 -5.23 1.34
C GLU A 34 5.15 -4.34 0.38
N GLU A 35 3.87 -4.06 0.69
CA GLU A 35 3.03 -3.16 -0.09
C GLU A 35 3.67 -1.77 -0.23
N PHE A 36 4.09 -1.15 0.89
CA PHE A 36 4.71 0.16 0.84
C PHE A 36 6.06 0.14 0.12
N THR A 37 6.83 -0.95 0.21
CA THR A 37 8.08 -1.09 -0.55
C THR A 37 7.82 -1.01 -2.06
N VAL A 38 6.79 -1.71 -2.55
CA VAL A 38 6.41 -1.69 -3.97
C VAL A 38 5.91 -0.29 -4.38
N ILE A 39 5.08 0.35 -3.55
CA ILE A 39 4.57 1.71 -3.80
C ILE A 39 5.71 2.73 -3.86
N THR A 40 6.69 2.65 -2.95
CA THR A 40 7.87 3.51 -2.94
C THR A 40 8.69 3.33 -4.22
N ALA A 41 8.91 2.10 -4.68
CA ALA A 41 9.64 1.83 -5.92
C ALA A 41 8.90 2.37 -7.17
N LEU A 42 7.58 2.22 -7.20
CA LEU A 42 6.74 2.80 -8.26
C LEU A 42 6.81 4.33 -8.27
N THR A 43 6.81 4.96 -7.10
CA THR A 43 6.94 6.42 -6.96
C THR A 43 8.24 6.93 -7.55
N LEU A 44 9.35 6.26 -7.23
CA LEU A 44 10.67 6.58 -7.77
C LEU A 44 10.68 6.50 -9.31
N ASN A 45 10.08 5.44 -9.86
CA ASN A 45 9.98 5.29 -11.31
C ASN A 45 9.12 6.39 -11.93
N LEU A 46 7.99 6.74 -11.31
CA LEU A 46 7.13 7.81 -11.80
C LEU A 46 7.89 9.12 -11.91
N ALA A 47 8.65 9.54 -10.89
CA ALA A 47 9.40 10.79 -11.00
C ALA A 47 10.55 10.73 -12.00
N ARG A 48 11.17 9.56 -12.22
CA ARG A 48 12.23 9.37 -13.22
C ARG A 48 11.72 9.46 -14.65
N PHE A 49 10.51 8.97 -14.91
CA PHE A 49 9.96 8.86 -16.24
C PHE A 49 8.87 9.89 -16.55
N THR A 50 8.62 10.83 -15.63
CA THR A 50 7.67 11.93 -15.84
C THR A 50 8.43 13.24 -15.99
N GLU A 51 8.13 13.97 -17.07
CA GLU A 51 8.56 15.36 -17.21
C GLU A 51 7.65 16.26 -16.39
N TRP A 52 8.24 17.02 -15.46
CA TRP A 52 7.51 17.96 -14.63
C TRP A 52 7.60 19.35 -15.26
N PRO A 53 6.48 20.07 -15.41
CA PRO A 53 6.52 21.43 -15.91
C PRO A 53 7.30 22.30 -14.91
N ASN A 54 8.24 23.11 -15.43
CA ASN A 54 9.12 23.95 -14.60
C ASN A 54 8.33 24.90 -13.68
N SER A 55 7.12 25.29 -14.07
CA SER A 55 6.22 26.14 -13.27
C SER A 55 5.76 25.51 -11.95
N LEU A 56 5.78 24.19 -11.83
CA LEU A 56 5.41 23.47 -10.59
C LEU A 56 6.63 23.14 -9.71
N MET A 57 7.84 23.35 -10.23
CA MET A 57 9.10 23.01 -9.56
C MET A 57 9.69 24.28 -8.95
N SER A 58 9.31 24.59 -7.71
CA SER A 58 9.79 25.78 -6.98
C SER A 58 11.30 25.80 -6.74
N ASN A 59 11.99 24.66 -6.86
CA ASN A 59 13.43 24.55 -6.76
C ASN A 59 13.93 23.68 -7.92
N GLU A 60 14.84 24.20 -8.75
CA GLU A 60 15.27 23.49 -9.96
C GLU A 60 16.05 22.21 -9.64
N SER A 61 16.66 22.14 -8.45
CA SER A 61 17.50 21.02 -7.99
C SER A 61 16.79 19.96 -7.15
N GLU A 62 15.56 20.20 -6.68
CA GLU A 62 14.88 19.32 -5.73
C GLU A 62 13.47 18.92 -6.19
N ILE A 63 13.13 17.64 -6.03
CA ILE A 63 11.78 17.11 -6.14
C ILE A 63 11.24 16.91 -4.72
N ARG A 64 10.26 17.72 -4.32
CA ARG A 64 9.66 17.64 -2.98
C ARG A 64 8.50 16.67 -2.98
N LEU A 65 8.69 15.52 -2.34
CA LEU A 65 7.69 14.48 -2.17
C LEU A 65 7.20 14.49 -0.73
N CYS A 66 5.88 14.46 -0.56
CA CYS A 66 5.31 14.37 0.78
C CYS A 66 4.44 13.15 0.98
N VAL A 67 4.57 12.59 2.16
CA VAL A 67 3.99 11.31 2.54
C VAL A 67 3.06 11.57 3.70
N ILE A 68 1.78 11.26 3.50
CA ILE A 68 0.72 11.40 4.48
C ILE A 68 0.15 10.01 4.72
N GLY A 69 0.48 9.43 5.86
CA GLY A 69 0.15 8.06 6.20
C GLY A 69 0.71 7.67 7.55
N ASP A 70 0.63 6.39 7.89
CA ASP A 70 1.20 5.86 9.12
C ASP A 70 2.73 5.83 9.11
N ASN A 71 3.34 5.47 10.25
CA ASN A 71 4.78 5.45 10.40
C ASN A 71 5.47 4.40 9.50
N VAL A 72 4.80 3.29 9.16
CA VAL A 72 5.37 2.23 8.33
C VAL A 72 5.51 2.73 6.89
N MET A 73 4.49 3.42 6.39
CA MET A 73 4.53 4.08 5.09
C MET A 73 5.61 5.17 5.06
N GLN A 74 5.67 6.03 6.08
CA GLN A 74 6.69 7.09 6.16
C GLN A 74 8.12 6.49 6.10
N GLN A 75 8.38 5.44 6.87
CA GLN A 75 9.68 4.75 6.86
C GLN A 75 10.03 4.10 5.52
N ALA A 76 9.04 3.58 4.78
CA ALA A 76 9.29 3.04 3.44
C ALA A 76 9.80 4.14 2.48
N PHE A 77 9.22 5.34 2.59
CA PHE A 77 9.57 6.48 1.76
C PHE A 77 10.81 7.26 2.20
N ASP A 78 11.25 7.15 3.46
CA ASP A 78 12.51 7.74 3.93
C ASP A 78 13.71 7.29 3.08
N ARG A 79 13.65 6.08 2.53
CA ARG A 79 14.67 5.52 1.63
C ARG A 79 14.85 6.33 0.34
N LEU A 80 13.85 7.10 -0.06
CA LEU A 80 13.93 7.96 -1.24
C LEU A 80 14.59 9.31 -0.95
N ASP A 81 14.77 9.71 0.32
CA ASP A 81 15.38 11.00 0.62
C ASP A 81 16.79 11.07 0.03
N SER A 82 17.09 12.19 -0.64
CA SER A 82 18.35 12.43 -1.35
C SER A 82 18.63 11.48 -2.53
N MET A 83 17.71 10.62 -2.95
CA MET A 83 17.89 9.81 -4.16
C MET A 83 17.91 10.69 -5.43
N PRO A 84 18.83 10.44 -6.37
CA PRO A 84 18.89 11.19 -7.62
C PRO A 84 17.78 10.79 -8.60
N VAL A 85 17.25 11.80 -9.29
CA VAL A 85 16.25 11.72 -10.37
C VAL A 85 16.69 12.69 -11.48
N GLY A 86 17.40 12.17 -12.48
CA GLY A 86 18.02 13.01 -13.51
C GLY A 86 19.06 13.95 -12.89
N THR A 87 18.88 15.26 -13.05
CA THR A 87 19.74 16.30 -12.47
C THR A 87 19.29 16.77 -11.08
N LYS A 88 18.23 16.17 -10.54
CA LYS A 88 17.58 16.60 -9.29
C LYS A 88 17.70 15.54 -8.21
N THR A 89 17.43 15.91 -6.97
CA THR A 89 17.35 14.99 -5.82
C THR A 89 15.98 15.03 -5.17
N TYR A 90 15.55 13.91 -4.60
CA TYR A 90 14.35 13.88 -3.77
C TYR A 90 14.58 14.56 -2.43
N LYS A 91 13.56 15.29 -1.98
CA LYS A 91 13.42 15.70 -0.59
C LYS A 91 12.09 15.18 -0.05
N ILE A 92 12.17 14.33 0.98
CA ILE A 92 10.99 13.75 1.62
C ILE A 92 10.56 14.66 2.77
N GLY A 93 9.29 15.04 2.76
CA GLY A 93 8.63 15.66 3.91
C GLY A 93 7.52 14.75 4.41
N SER A 94 7.65 14.24 5.62
CA SER A 94 6.58 13.50 6.30
C SER A 94 5.64 14.47 7.00
N PHE A 95 4.35 14.36 6.73
CA PHE A 95 3.34 15.23 7.33
C PHE A 95 2.20 14.41 7.90
N ASN A 96 1.98 14.56 9.21
CA ASN A 96 0.79 14.03 9.88
C ASN A 96 -0.46 14.92 9.68
N ALA A 97 -0.35 16.03 8.94
CA ALA A 97 -1.44 16.96 8.70
C ALA A 97 -1.37 17.63 7.32
N VAL A 98 -2.54 17.77 6.68
CA VAL A 98 -2.79 18.23 5.31
C VAL A 98 -2.46 19.73 5.08
N LYS A 99 -1.79 20.43 5.99
CA LYS A 99 -1.75 21.91 6.00
C LYS A 99 -0.59 22.56 5.21
N LYS A 100 0.22 21.81 4.46
CA LYS A 100 1.40 22.37 3.76
C LYS A 100 1.58 21.92 2.30
N PHE A 101 0.53 21.96 1.48
CA PHE A 101 0.62 21.54 0.05
C PHE A 101 1.28 22.54 -0.90
N HIS A 102 1.37 23.82 -0.53
CA HIS A 102 1.69 24.90 -1.48
C HIS A 102 3.14 24.92 -2.00
N ALA A 103 3.99 23.97 -1.60
CA ALA A 103 5.40 23.90 -1.99
C ALA A 103 5.86 22.49 -2.39
N MET A 104 4.94 21.61 -2.81
CA MET A 104 5.21 20.20 -3.10
C MET A 104 5.03 19.88 -4.58
N SER A 105 5.91 19.01 -5.08
CA SER A 105 5.86 18.48 -6.44
C SER A 105 4.91 17.27 -6.52
N PHE A 106 4.84 16.46 -5.46
CA PHE A 106 3.98 15.27 -5.40
C PHE A 106 3.54 14.94 -3.97
N ALA A 107 2.36 14.34 -3.81
CA ALA A 107 1.82 13.89 -2.53
C ALA A 107 1.29 12.45 -2.61
N PHE A 108 1.69 11.61 -1.66
CA PHE A 108 1.09 10.29 -1.43
C PHE A 108 0.23 10.33 -0.18
N TYR A 109 -0.98 9.80 -0.30
CA TYR A 109 -1.96 9.75 0.78
C TYR A 109 -2.45 8.32 0.96
N GLN A 110 -2.27 7.79 2.17
CA GLN A 110 -2.89 6.54 2.60
C GLN A 110 -4.17 6.86 3.38
N ARG A 111 -5.29 6.30 2.93
CA ARG A 111 -6.54 6.32 3.70
C ARG A 111 -6.49 5.20 4.73
N SER A 112 -6.44 5.55 6.01
CA SER A 112 -6.67 4.58 7.09
C SER A 112 -8.04 3.96 6.89
N ARG A 113 -8.12 2.63 6.75
CA ARG A 113 -9.38 1.90 6.78
C ARG A 113 -9.94 1.85 8.21
#